data_AF-B8MPB6-F1
#
_entry.id   AF-B8MPB6-F1
#
_cell.length_a   1.000
_cell.length_b   1.000
_cell.length_c   1.000
_cell.angle_alpha   90.00
_cell.angle_beta   90.00
_cell.angle_gamma   90.00
#
_symmetry.space_group_name_H-M   'P 1'
#
loop_
_entity.id
_entity.type
_entity.pdbx_description
1 polymer ?
#
loop_
_entity_poly.entity_id
_entity_poly.type
_entity_poly.pdbx_seq_one_letter_code
_entity_poly.pdbx_strand_id
1 'polypeptide(L)'
;MIPRRITVPNALITTGSVSSSLSTLTRILGPVVAGVRGGTKVVAITSGSNGADGWDSDVVAPEDCEFVLGRLRCLRWRDRSIRRRAQLRQYRLVPPSGIRRLHNGLFSRADLDNIDEILLNASSGWVEANKTLQKVIDAAVCTGVVKRIEAEITRLIFDDDGNVCTGARTVDGRIISADSIILATGAETAKLLVKSVPEIPELHVGSRLSAAGLITGILRLSQNETSQLRSAPAFLIAGGKSQGAIIPPNTENELKITCDISFTNTVEIFSKAYVSMPPEDYMSTYSILSAEMNRALATVRESILGDGTRNHHFEDCRICWDAITPDQDFIISAHPYCRNFFIATGGSFHAWKFLPILGKYVVQMLEDRLDPDLAQRWFWNRDFSAAAANERMMPVRELRDLASNQVFSS
;
A
#
# COMPACT_ATOMS: atom_id res chain seq x y z
N MET A 1 -4.39 23.32 22.46
CA MET A 1 -3.98 22.25 23.39
C MET A 1 -3.18 21.22 22.60
N ILE A 2 -2.06 20.73 23.13
CA ILE A 2 -1.28 19.66 22.50
C ILE A 2 -2.00 18.32 22.80
N PRO A 3 -2.31 17.47 21.80
CA PRO A 3 -2.82 16.14 22.07
C PRO A 3 -1.83 15.33 22.91
N ARG A 4 -2.32 14.63 23.95
CA ARG A 4 -1.47 13.72 24.73
C ARG A 4 -0.92 12.64 23.81
N ARG A 5 0.33 12.19 24.07
CA ARG A 5 0.93 11.04 23.37
C ARG A 5 -0.06 9.87 23.38
N ILE A 6 -0.51 9.46 22.20
CA ILE A 6 -1.17 8.17 22.02
C ILE A 6 -0.08 7.11 22.22
N THR A 7 -0.17 6.32 23.29
CA THR A 7 0.65 5.12 23.43
C THR A 7 0.13 4.07 22.47
N VAL A 8 0.63 4.11 21.23
CA VAL A 8 0.39 3.06 20.22
C VAL A 8 1.06 1.78 20.71
N PRO A 9 0.40 0.60 20.68
CA PRO A 9 1.06 -0.65 21.02
C PRO A 9 2.12 -1.01 19.98
N ASN A 10 3.30 -1.40 20.50
CA ASN A 10 4.49 -1.91 19.80
C ASN A 10 4.19 -2.73 18.52
N ALA A 11 5.11 -2.77 17.56
CA ALA A 11 5.07 -3.78 16.50
C ALA A 11 6.09 -4.92 16.71
N LEU A 12 5.72 -6.06 16.17
CA LEU A 12 6.46 -7.30 16.02
C LEU A 12 6.83 -7.43 14.54
N ILE A 13 8.11 -7.34 14.20
CA ILE A 13 8.60 -7.54 12.83
C ILE A 13 9.39 -8.85 12.84
N THR A 14 8.83 -9.88 12.21
CA THR A 14 9.31 -11.26 12.33
C THR A 14 9.48 -11.90 10.96
N THR A 15 10.07 -13.11 10.89
CA THR A 15 10.33 -13.82 9.64
C THR A 15 9.81 -15.30 9.57
N GLY A 16 8.56 -15.59 10.02
CA GLY A 16 7.58 -16.67 9.58
C GLY A 16 6.40 -16.00 8.81
N SER A 17 5.16 -16.46 8.43
CA SER A 17 4.15 -15.46 7.83
C SER A 17 2.59 -15.71 7.70
N VAL A 18 1.85 -14.99 6.73
CA VAL A 18 0.43 -14.81 6.05
C VAL A 18 -0.72 -13.92 6.71
N SER A 19 -2.01 -14.13 6.33
CA SER A 19 -3.29 -13.36 6.44
C SER A 19 -4.35 -13.95 7.44
N SER A 20 -5.69 -13.67 7.58
CA SER A 20 -6.89 -13.23 6.78
C SER A 20 -7.65 -11.88 7.07
N SER A 21 -8.03 -11.13 6.02
CA SER A 21 -9.38 -11.00 5.39
C SER A 21 -10.69 -11.13 6.22
N LEU A 22 -11.85 -10.49 5.91
CA LEU A 22 -12.52 -10.04 4.66
C LEU A 22 -13.52 -8.78 4.87
N SER A 23 -13.91 -7.93 3.86
CA SER A 23 -15.11 -6.99 3.77
C SER A 23 -15.55 -6.40 2.34
N THR A 24 -16.81 -5.89 2.16
CA THR A 24 -17.67 -5.50 0.95
C THR A 24 -17.33 -4.35 -0.09
N LEU A 25 -17.64 -4.53 -1.42
CA LEU A 25 -18.05 -3.65 -2.61
C LEU A 25 -17.51 -2.22 -3.04
N THR A 26 -17.59 -1.92 -4.37
CA THR A 26 -18.07 -0.67 -5.12
C THR A 26 -17.13 -0.01 -6.21
N ARG A 27 -17.69 0.80 -7.16
CA ARG A 27 -17.13 1.36 -8.44
C ARG A 27 -16.36 2.71 -8.36
N ILE A 28 -15.16 2.79 -8.96
CA ILE A 28 -14.18 3.90 -8.89
C ILE A 28 -14.79 5.32 -8.91
N LEU A 29 -14.70 6.04 -7.78
CA LEU A 29 -14.99 7.47 -7.67
C LEU A 29 -13.83 8.22 -6.98
N GLY A 30 -12.97 8.86 -7.78
CA GLY A 30 -11.79 9.59 -7.29
C GLY A 30 -12.10 11.03 -6.89
N PRO A 31 -11.56 11.54 -5.77
CA PRO A 31 -11.56 12.97 -5.48
C PRO A 31 -10.43 13.67 -6.26
N VAL A 32 -10.81 14.50 -7.22
CA VAL A 32 -9.91 15.49 -7.83
C VAL A 32 -9.73 16.64 -6.84
N VAL A 33 -8.49 16.95 -6.48
CA VAL A 33 -8.13 18.09 -5.63
C VAL A 33 -7.70 19.24 -6.53
N ALA A 34 -8.54 20.27 -6.63
CA ALA A 34 -8.21 21.53 -7.29
C ALA A 34 -7.78 22.58 -6.27
N GLY A 35 -6.66 23.27 -6.52
CA GLY A 35 -6.16 24.37 -5.70
C GLY A 35 -5.62 25.53 -6.55
N VAL A 36 -5.66 26.75 -6.01
CA VAL A 36 -5.16 27.96 -6.68
C VAL A 36 -3.99 28.55 -5.89
N ARG A 37 -2.86 28.79 -6.57
CA ARG A 37 -1.67 29.42 -5.98
C ARG A 37 -1.11 30.47 -6.94
N GLY A 38 -1.12 31.75 -6.54
CA GLY A 38 -0.57 32.84 -7.36
C GLY A 38 -1.29 33.08 -8.70
N GLY A 39 -2.47 32.47 -8.91
CA GLY A 39 -3.19 32.42 -10.18
C GLY A 39 -3.15 31.04 -10.84
N THR A 40 -2.08 30.26 -10.61
CA THR A 40 -1.92 28.90 -11.14
C THR A 40 -2.93 27.93 -10.53
N LYS A 41 -3.66 27.22 -11.39
CA LYS A 41 -4.64 26.18 -11.06
C LYS A 41 -3.97 24.80 -11.12
N VAL A 42 -3.75 24.20 -9.94
CA VAL A 42 -3.22 22.84 -9.80
C VAL A 42 -4.36 21.85 -9.65
N VAL A 43 -4.26 20.70 -10.30
CA VAL A 43 -5.20 19.57 -10.20
C VAL A 43 -4.43 18.31 -9.86
N ALA A 44 -4.70 17.71 -8.70
CA ALA A 44 -4.27 16.35 -8.37
C ALA A 44 -5.41 15.36 -8.64
N ILE A 45 -5.11 14.32 -9.42
CA ILE A 45 -6.02 13.21 -9.72
C ILE A 45 -5.58 12.04 -8.85
N THR A 46 -6.48 11.57 -7.98
CA THR A 46 -6.24 10.40 -7.13
C THR A 46 -7.16 9.25 -7.54
N SER A 47 -6.72 8.02 -7.29
CA SER A 47 -7.60 6.85 -7.34
C SER A 47 -8.51 6.89 -6.12
N GLY A 48 -9.82 6.74 -6.33
CA GLY A 48 -10.75 6.51 -5.23
C GLY A 48 -10.73 5.05 -4.82
N SER A 49 -10.29 4.74 -3.60
CA SER A 49 -10.87 3.59 -2.90
C SER A 49 -12.34 3.92 -2.66
N ASN A 50 -13.23 3.05 -3.13
CA ASN A 50 -14.65 3.32 -2.96
C ASN A 50 -15.10 3.34 -1.50
N GLY A 51 -16.29 3.91 -1.27
CA GLY A 51 -17.03 3.84 -0.01
C GLY A 51 -17.42 2.41 0.33
N ALA A 52 -16.41 1.64 0.73
CA ALA A 52 -16.43 0.22 0.97
C ALA A 52 -16.33 0.05 2.49
N ASP A 53 -17.47 0.20 3.18
CA ASP A 53 -17.60 0.26 4.65
C ASP A 53 -16.99 -0.97 5.33
N GLY A 54 -15.70 -0.84 5.63
CA GLY A 54 -14.83 -1.88 6.12
C GLY A 54 -13.52 -1.25 6.50
N TRP A 55 -13.01 -1.64 7.67
CA TRP A 55 -11.82 -1.03 8.25
C TRP A 55 -10.58 -1.30 7.38
N ASP A 56 -9.76 -0.26 7.21
CA ASP A 56 -8.42 -0.38 6.65
C ASP A 56 -7.41 0.18 7.64
N SER A 57 -6.20 -0.39 7.64
CA SER A 57 -5.11 -0.08 8.56
C SER A 57 -3.76 -0.51 8.01
N ASP A 58 -2.71 0.25 8.35
CA ASP A 58 -1.32 -0.03 8.00
C ASP A 58 -0.41 0.14 9.25
N VAL A 59 0.81 -0.38 9.15
CA VAL A 59 1.84 -0.41 10.18
C VAL A 59 2.71 0.85 10.07
N VAL A 60 2.77 1.60 11.16
CA VAL A 60 3.52 2.85 11.28
C VAL A 60 4.81 2.62 12.07
N ALA A 61 5.88 3.31 11.68
CA ALA A 61 7.15 3.36 12.39
C ALA A 61 7.66 4.82 12.44
N PRO A 62 8.09 5.34 13.60
CA PRO A 62 8.57 6.71 13.71
C PRO A 62 10.00 6.89 13.21
N GLU A 63 10.35 8.14 12.94
CA GLU A 63 11.56 8.57 12.22
C GLU A 63 12.88 8.45 13.02
N ASP A 64 12.83 7.99 14.28
CA ASP A 64 14.04 7.68 15.09
C ASP A 64 14.86 6.50 14.52
N CYS A 65 14.32 5.78 13.53
CA CYS A 65 15.15 5.07 12.55
C CYS A 65 15.86 6.08 11.65
N GLU A 66 17.15 6.33 11.86
CA GLU A 66 18.03 7.01 10.89
C GLU A 66 17.92 6.30 9.51
N PHE A 67 17.03 6.77 8.63
CA PHE A 67 16.93 6.35 7.22
C PHE A 67 18.05 6.98 6.37
N VAL A 68 19.25 7.03 6.94
CA VAL A 68 20.49 7.42 6.27
C VAL A 68 20.81 6.36 5.22
N LEU A 69 20.48 6.70 3.97
CA LEU A 69 20.50 5.82 2.80
C LEU A 69 19.46 4.69 2.88
N GLY A 70 18.31 4.89 2.23
CA GLY A 70 17.17 3.96 2.21
C GLY A 70 17.36 2.63 1.48
N ARG A 71 18.55 2.03 1.56
CA ARG A 71 18.81 0.65 1.17
C ARG A 71 18.41 -0.28 2.31
N LEU A 72 17.21 -0.85 2.23
CA LEU A 72 17.05 -2.24 2.67
C LEU A 72 17.77 -3.18 1.68
N ARG A 73 19.11 -3.09 1.68
CA ARG A 73 19.86 -4.33 1.54
C ARG A 73 19.41 -5.20 2.69
N CYS A 74 19.20 -6.49 2.43
CA CYS A 74 19.21 -7.50 3.48
C CYS A 74 20.65 -7.54 4.05
N LEU A 75 20.96 -6.59 4.93
CA LEU A 75 22.22 -6.48 5.63
C LEU A 75 22.42 -7.80 6.35
N ARG A 76 23.40 -8.59 5.92
CA ARG A 76 23.80 -9.77 6.69
C ARG A 76 24.22 -9.26 8.07
N TRP A 77 23.40 -9.52 9.10
CA TRP A 77 23.49 -8.98 10.48
C TRP A 77 24.73 -9.48 11.28
N ARG A 78 25.84 -9.69 10.57
CA ARG A 78 27.18 -10.07 11.04
C ARG A 78 28.00 -8.86 11.50
N ASP A 79 27.59 -7.63 11.16
CA ASP A 79 28.26 -6.42 11.63
C ASP A 79 28.02 -6.20 13.13
N ARG A 80 29.12 -6.13 13.89
CA ARG A 80 29.11 -5.94 15.35
C ARG A 80 28.74 -4.52 15.78
N SER A 81 28.80 -3.53 14.88
CA SER A 81 28.47 -2.13 15.17
C SER A 81 26.96 -1.93 15.42
N ILE A 82 26.11 -2.55 14.59
CA ILE A 82 24.65 -2.50 14.73
C ILE A 82 24.23 -3.10 16.08
N ARG A 83 24.84 -4.21 16.50
CA ARG A 83 24.59 -4.83 17.83
C ARG A 83 24.91 -3.90 19.01
N ARG A 84 25.78 -2.90 18.85
CA ARG A 84 26.02 -1.86 19.88
C ARG A 84 25.01 -0.72 19.84
N ARG A 85 24.48 -0.32 18.68
CA ARG A 85 23.41 0.70 18.59
C ARG A 85 22.04 0.15 19.00
N ALA A 86 21.80 -1.14 18.79
CA ALA A 86 20.55 -1.84 19.14
C ALA A 86 20.30 -2.01 20.66
N GLN A 87 21.08 -1.38 21.55
CA GLN A 87 20.79 -1.33 23.00
C GLN A 87 19.90 -0.13 23.41
N LEU A 88 19.42 0.67 22.45
CA LEU A 88 18.25 1.53 22.68
C LEU A 88 17.04 0.65 23.02
N ARG A 89 16.38 0.90 24.16
CA ARG A 89 15.30 0.05 24.74
C ARG A 89 14.13 -0.28 23.80
N GLN A 90 13.99 0.45 22.70
CA GLN A 90 12.93 0.32 21.70
C GLN A 90 13.09 -0.90 20.76
N TYR A 91 14.31 -1.29 20.40
CA TYR A 91 14.56 -2.42 19.50
C TYR A 91 15.13 -3.61 20.28
N ARG A 92 14.55 -4.81 20.11
CA ARG A 92 15.08 -6.03 20.74
C ARG A 92 14.87 -7.23 19.81
N LEU A 93 15.95 -7.94 19.50
CA LEU A 93 15.85 -9.30 18.99
C LEU A 93 15.52 -10.24 20.15
N VAL A 94 14.56 -11.15 19.95
CA VAL A 94 14.15 -12.16 20.92
C VAL A 94 13.89 -13.50 20.22
N PRO A 95 14.15 -14.66 20.86
CA PRO A 95 13.85 -15.95 20.27
C PRO A 95 12.34 -16.24 20.26
N PRO A 96 11.85 -17.19 19.44
CA PRO A 96 10.45 -17.62 19.42
C PRO A 96 9.86 -17.96 20.79
N SER A 97 10.64 -18.58 21.68
CA SER A 97 10.16 -18.91 23.03
C SER A 97 9.83 -17.65 23.86
N GLY A 98 10.47 -16.51 23.57
CA GLY A 98 10.10 -15.22 24.13
C GLY A 98 8.71 -14.79 23.66
N ILE A 99 8.47 -14.85 22.34
CA ILE A 99 7.19 -14.47 21.73
C ILE A 99 6.04 -15.35 22.19
N ARG A 100 6.25 -16.68 22.24
CA ARG A 100 5.29 -17.65 22.79
C ARG A 100 4.88 -17.36 24.25
N ARG A 101 5.61 -16.51 24.98
CA ARG A 101 5.30 -16.06 26.36
C ARG A 101 4.80 -14.61 26.46
N LEU A 102 4.87 -13.79 25.40
CA LEU A 102 4.34 -12.42 25.45
C LEU A 102 2.80 -12.40 25.49
N HIS A 103 2.22 -11.30 25.96
CA HIS A 103 0.77 -11.07 26.04
C HIS A 103 0.02 -12.27 26.64
N ASN A 104 0.46 -12.73 27.82
CA ASN A 104 -0.11 -13.87 28.55
C ASN A 104 -0.15 -15.20 27.76
N GLY A 105 0.75 -15.38 26.80
CA GLY A 105 0.81 -16.59 25.96
C GLY A 105 -0.10 -16.54 24.73
N LEU A 106 -0.57 -15.37 24.31
CA LEU A 106 -1.39 -15.16 23.11
C LEU A 106 -0.78 -15.83 21.86
N PHE A 107 0.53 -15.71 21.67
CA PHE A 107 1.26 -16.29 20.54
C PHE A 107 1.87 -17.67 20.86
N SER A 108 1.42 -18.34 21.91
CA SER A 108 1.96 -19.65 22.34
C SER A 108 1.87 -20.72 21.26
N ARG A 109 0.84 -20.66 20.41
CA ARG A 109 0.56 -21.62 19.32
C ARG A 109 1.03 -21.18 17.93
N ALA A 110 1.74 -20.05 17.81
CA ALA A 110 2.27 -19.55 16.53
C ALA A 110 3.22 -20.56 15.84
N ASP A 111 3.33 -20.53 14.52
CA ASP A 111 4.29 -21.33 13.76
C ASP A 111 5.60 -20.54 13.56
N LEU A 112 6.45 -20.63 14.58
CA LEU A 112 7.70 -19.87 14.68
C LEU A 112 8.95 -20.78 14.66
N ASP A 113 8.79 -22.08 14.39
CA ASP A 113 9.83 -23.08 14.62
C ASP A 113 10.95 -23.07 13.56
N ASN A 114 10.74 -22.32 12.47
CA ASN A 114 11.73 -22.04 11.43
C ASN A 114 12.28 -20.59 11.50
N ILE A 115 12.21 -19.95 12.68
CA ILE A 115 12.64 -18.56 12.90
C ILE A 115 13.66 -18.50 14.04
N ASP A 116 14.89 -18.05 13.79
CA ASP A 116 15.92 -17.94 14.83
C ASP A 116 15.66 -16.79 15.83
N GLU A 117 15.43 -15.59 15.30
CA GLU A 117 15.27 -14.34 16.05
C GLU A 117 14.12 -13.50 15.49
N ILE A 118 13.48 -12.73 16.37
CA ILE A 118 12.30 -11.92 16.08
C ILE A 118 12.54 -10.48 16.58
N LEU A 119 12.29 -9.46 15.75
CA LEU A 119 12.47 -8.06 16.11
C LEU A 119 11.21 -7.49 16.79
N LEU A 120 11.33 -7.17 18.07
CA LEU A 120 10.42 -6.25 18.76
C LEU A 120 10.81 -4.81 18.39
N ASN A 121 9.87 -4.02 17.90
CA ASN A 121 9.99 -2.57 17.76
C ASN A 121 8.91 -1.87 18.59
N ALA A 122 9.28 -1.40 19.78
CA ALA A 122 8.36 -0.74 20.71
C ALA A 122 7.93 0.67 20.28
N SER A 123 8.54 1.23 19.23
CA SER A 123 8.20 2.56 18.71
C SER A 123 7.22 2.47 17.54
N SER A 124 7.10 1.31 16.88
CA SER A 124 6.10 1.05 15.84
C SER A 124 4.74 0.68 16.42
N GLY A 125 3.71 0.73 15.56
CA GLY A 125 2.36 0.27 15.84
C GLY A 125 1.48 0.31 14.59
N TRP A 126 0.19 0.61 14.74
CA TRP A 126 -0.77 0.65 13.63
C TRP A 126 -1.74 1.83 13.74
N VAL A 127 -2.53 2.06 12.68
CA VAL A 127 -3.44 3.21 12.54
C VAL A 127 -4.70 2.84 11.75
N GLU A 128 -5.83 3.52 12.01
CA GLU A 128 -7.04 3.40 11.19
C GLU A 128 -6.89 4.24 9.90
N ALA A 129 -6.53 3.60 8.80
CA ALA A 129 -6.18 4.23 7.53
C ALA A 129 -7.34 5.06 6.96
N ASN A 130 -8.52 4.47 6.80
CA ASN A 130 -9.71 5.13 6.23
C ASN A 130 -10.15 6.35 7.05
N LYS A 131 -10.26 6.18 8.38
CA LYS A 131 -10.66 7.26 9.30
C LYS A 131 -9.63 8.40 9.31
N THR A 132 -8.34 8.09 9.20
CA THR A 132 -7.27 9.09 9.15
C THR A 132 -7.21 9.80 7.79
N LEU A 133 -7.33 9.08 6.67
CA LEU A 133 -7.36 9.67 5.33
C LEU A 133 -8.54 10.62 5.17
N GLN A 134 -9.74 10.23 5.62
CA GLN A 134 -10.90 11.12 5.60
C GLN A 134 -10.65 12.39 6.43
N LYS A 135 -9.99 12.29 7.60
CA LYS A 135 -9.65 13.46 8.42
C LYS A 135 -8.61 14.39 7.76
N VAL A 136 -7.68 13.85 6.97
CA VAL A 136 -6.75 14.64 6.15
C VAL A 136 -7.50 15.35 5.01
N ILE A 137 -8.45 14.68 4.35
CA ILE A 137 -9.28 15.27 3.29
C ILE A 137 -10.21 16.35 3.86
N ASP A 138 -10.87 16.09 5.00
CA ASP A 138 -11.69 17.06 5.74
C ASP A 138 -10.87 18.33 6.02
N ALA A 139 -9.69 18.18 6.63
CA ALA A 139 -8.81 19.28 7.00
C ALA A 139 -8.32 20.07 5.77
N ALA A 140 -8.00 19.39 4.66
CA ALA A 140 -7.62 20.03 3.42
C ALA A 140 -8.77 20.88 2.84
N VAL A 141 -9.98 20.32 2.73
CA VAL A 141 -11.17 21.05 2.23
C VAL A 141 -11.53 22.22 3.15
N CYS A 142 -11.41 22.06 4.46
CA CYS A 142 -11.63 23.14 5.44
C CYS A 142 -10.66 24.33 5.32
N THR A 143 -9.59 24.25 4.53
CA THR A 143 -8.75 25.43 4.21
C THR A 143 -9.45 26.43 3.28
N GLY A 144 -10.52 26.01 2.56
CA GLY A 144 -11.15 26.80 1.51
C GLY A 144 -10.34 26.92 0.20
N VAL A 145 -9.06 26.54 0.21
CA VAL A 145 -8.17 26.56 -0.98
C VAL A 145 -8.33 25.27 -1.80
N VAL A 146 -8.60 24.15 -1.14
CA VAL A 146 -8.79 22.83 -1.78
C VAL A 146 -10.27 22.59 -2.06
N LYS A 147 -10.61 22.39 -3.34
CA LYS A 147 -11.91 21.87 -3.78
C LYS A 147 -11.79 20.39 -4.13
N ARG A 148 -12.48 19.52 -3.38
CA ARG A 148 -12.79 18.13 -3.75
C ARG A 148 -13.83 18.13 -4.88
N ILE A 149 -13.56 17.43 -5.97
CA ILE A 149 -14.52 17.15 -7.05
C ILE A 149 -14.58 15.64 -7.24
N GLU A 150 -15.75 15.04 -7.08
CA GLU A 150 -15.92 13.61 -7.29
C GLU A 150 -16.20 13.33 -8.77
N ALA A 151 -15.33 12.55 -9.38
CA ALA A 151 -15.42 12.15 -10.78
C ALA A 151 -14.60 10.89 -11.05
N GLU A 152 -15.11 10.04 -11.94
CA GLU A 152 -14.30 9.01 -12.60
C GLU A 152 -13.64 9.63 -13.85
N ILE A 153 -12.34 9.43 -14.03
CA ILE A 153 -11.54 9.97 -15.14
C ILE A 153 -11.43 8.93 -16.25
N THR A 154 -11.83 9.28 -17.47
CA THR A 154 -11.68 8.40 -18.65
C THR A 154 -10.30 8.51 -19.27
N ARG A 155 -9.77 9.73 -19.39
CA ARG A 155 -8.43 10.02 -19.90
C ARG A 155 -7.90 11.36 -19.43
N LEU A 156 -6.58 11.49 -19.42
CA LEU A 156 -5.89 12.78 -19.46
C LEU A 156 -6.11 13.47 -20.82
N ILE A 157 -5.80 14.75 -20.89
CA ILE A 157 -5.85 15.56 -22.12
C ILE A 157 -4.48 16.20 -22.31
N PHE A 158 -3.94 16.08 -23.51
CA PHE A 158 -2.68 16.67 -23.93
C PHE A 158 -2.92 17.61 -25.13
N ASP A 159 -1.89 18.34 -25.55
CA ASP A 159 -1.82 18.94 -26.88
C ASP A 159 -1.56 17.88 -27.97
N ASP A 160 -1.67 18.27 -29.25
CA ASP A 160 -1.64 17.33 -30.39
C ASP A 160 -0.30 16.57 -30.53
N ASP A 161 0.79 17.11 -29.96
CA ASP A 161 2.12 16.50 -29.92
C ASP A 161 2.41 15.71 -28.62
N GLY A 162 1.51 15.71 -27.62
CA GLY A 162 1.72 15.12 -26.29
C GLY A 162 2.68 15.89 -25.37
N ASN A 163 3.21 17.04 -25.81
CA ASN A 163 4.21 17.86 -25.15
C ASN A 163 3.70 18.64 -23.91
N VAL A 164 2.39 18.81 -23.74
CA VAL A 164 1.77 19.53 -22.62
C VAL A 164 0.51 18.81 -22.15
N CYS A 165 0.43 18.45 -20.87
CA CYS A 165 -0.85 18.04 -20.28
C CYS A 165 -1.69 19.30 -19.94
N THR A 166 -2.93 19.32 -20.39
CA THR A 166 -3.84 20.48 -20.26
C THR A 166 -5.02 20.21 -19.33
N GLY A 167 -5.24 18.95 -18.94
CA GLY A 167 -6.29 18.56 -17.99
C GLY A 167 -6.66 17.09 -18.06
N ALA A 168 -7.89 16.77 -17.65
CA ALA A 168 -8.49 15.45 -17.74
C ALA A 168 -9.96 15.50 -18.16
N ARG A 169 -10.45 14.41 -18.77
CA ARG A 169 -11.85 14.18 -19.12
C ARG A 169 -12.46 13.15 -18.18
N THR A 170 -13.68 13.41 -17.75
CA THR A 170 -14.46 12.50 -16.89
C THR A 170 -15.27 11.48 -17.69
N VAL A 171 -15.91 10.52 -17.03
CA VAL A 171 -16.92 9.61 -17.65
C VAL A 171 -18.16 10.38 -18.12
N ASP A 172 -18.61 11.38 -17.36
CA ASP A 172 -19.75 12.25 -17.73
C ASP A 172 -19.39 13.38 -18.72
N GLY A 173 -18.22 13.29 -19.37
CA GLY A 173 -17.80 14.18 -20.46
C GLY A 173 -17.32 15.57 -20.04
N ARG A 174 -17.39 15.93 -18.75
CA ARG A 174 -16.77 17.16 -18.21
C ARG A 174 -15.26 17.18 -18.49
N ILE A 175 -14.74 18.39 -18.72
CA ILE A 175 -13.30 18.65 -18.86
C ILE A 175 -12.83 19.42 -17.63
N ILE A 176 -11.78 18.91 -16.98
CA ILE A 176 -11.12 19.52 -15.83
C ILE A 176 -9.74 20.00 -16.31
N SER A 177 -9.68 21.24 -16.80
CA SER A 177 -8.42 21.89 -17.21
C SER A 177 -7.56 22.29 -16.01
N ALA A 178 -6.24 22.37 -16.18
CA ALA A 178 -5.31 22.88 -15.17
C ALA A 178 -3.99 23.36 -15.79
N ASP A 179 -3.28 24.22 -15.05
CA ASP A 179 -1.91 24.64 -15.39
C ASP A 179 -0.86 23.65 -14.89
N SER A 180 -1.26 22.71 -14.02
CA SER A 180 -0.42 21.62 -13.52
C SER A 180 -1.29 20.44 -13.11
N ILE A 181 -1.03 19.27 -13.70
CA ILE A 181 -1.76 18.02 -13.49
C ILE A 181 -0.84 17.04 -12.77
N ILE A 182 -1.25 16.60 -11.58
CA ILE A 182 -0.52 15.62 -10.75
C ILE A 182 -1.27 14.29 -10.79
N LEU A 183 -0.61 13.24 -11.26
CA LEU A 183 -1.13 11.89 -11.29
C LEU A 183 -0.70 11.13 -10.03
N ALA A 184 -1.66 10.94 -9.11
CA ALA A 184 -1.50 10.25 -7.83
C ALA A 184 -2.49 9.07 -7.72
N THR A 185 -2.61 8.30 -8.79
CA THR A 185 -3.64 7.24 -8.95
C THR A 185 -3.17 5.84 -8.56
N GLY A 186 -2.01 5.70 -7.90
CA GLY A 186 -1.49 4.42 -7.43
C GLY A 186 -1.48 3.37 -8.54
N ALA A 187 -2.05 2.19 -8.26
CA ALA A 187 -2.18 1.07 -9.19
C ALA A 187 -2.83 1.43 -10.55
N GLU A 188 -3.66 2.47 -10.61
CA GLU A 188 -4.35 2.89 -11.84
C GLU A 188 -3.50 3.82 -12.73
N THR A 189 -2.28 4.19 -12.31
CA THR A 189 -1.35 5.04 -13.08
C THR A 189 -1.07 4.44 -14.46
N ALA A 190 -0.74 3.15 -14.53
CA ALA A 190 -0.43 2.47 -15.80
C ALA A 190 -1.64 2.43 -16.74
N LYS A 191 -2.81 2.02 -16.21
CA LYS A 191 -4.09 1.94 -16.95
C LYS A 191 -4.46 3.30 -17.57
N LEU A 192 -4.42 4.35 -16.77
CA LEU A 192 -4.86 5.68 -17.20
C LEU A 192 -3.91 6.30 -18.23
N LEU A 193 -2.59 6.13 -18.10
CA LEU A 193 -1.62 6.64 -19.08
C LEU A 193 -1.84 6.00 -20.47
N VAL A 194 -1.90 4.66 -20.54
CA VAL A 194 -2.07 3.97 -21.84
C VAL A 194 -3.47 4.21 -22.44
N LYS A 195 -4.54 4.32 -21.63
CA LYS A 195 -5.88 4.72 -22.14
C LYS A 195 -5.96 6.19 -22.57
N SER A 196 -5.00 7.04 -22.20
CA SER A 196 -5.02 8.47 -22.55
C SER A 196 -4.30 8.80 -23.84
N VAL A 197 -3.14 8.19 -24.07
CA VAL A 197 -2.19 8.47 -25.16
C VAL A 197 -1.53 7.17 -25.67
N PRO A 198 -2.30 6.18 -26.15
CA PRO A 198 -1.77 4.87 -26.53
C PRO A 198 -0.70 4.96 -27.64
N GLU A 199 -0.74 6.01 -28.46
CA GLU A 199 0.22 6.31 -29.53
C GLU A 199 1.56 6.94 -29.09
N ILE A 200 1.75 7.31 -27.81
CA ILE A 200 2.99 7.94 -27.31
C ILE A 200 3.62 7.14 -26.15
N PRO A 201 4.43 6.09 -26.43
CA PRO A 201 5.04 5.23 -25.41
C PRO A 201 5.94 5.94 -24.41
N GLU A 202 6.52 7.08 -24.78
CA GLU A 202 7.33 7.94 -23.91
C GLU A 202 6.56 8.45 -22.68
N LEU A 203 5.23 8.55 -22.80
CA LEU A 203 4.31 8.95 -21.72
C LEU A 203 3.83 7.75 -20.87
N HIS A 204 4.22 6.50 -21.20
CA HIS A 204 3.77 5.29 -20.51
C HIS A 204 4.75 4.88 -19.41
N VAL A 205 4.25 4.15 -18.40
CA VAL A 205 5.08 3.64 -17.28
C VAL A 205 6.23 2.75 -17.74
N GLY A 206 6.06 1.95 -18.81
CA GLY A 206 7.02 0.92 -19.19
C GLY A 206 7.31 -0.04 -18.02
N SER A 207 8.58 -0.37 -17.81
CA SER A 207 9.05 -1.21 -16.69
C SER A 207 9.22 -0.48 -15.35
N ARG A 208 8.97 0.84 -15.29
CA ARG A 208 9.21 1.67 -14.09
C ARG A 208 8.27 1.34 -12.93
N LEU A 209 7.08 0.85 -13.25
CA LEU A 209 5.95 0.74 -12.32
C LEU A 209 4.99 -0.36 -12.78
N SER A 210 4.52 -1.20 -11.86
CA SER A 210 3.49 -2.21 -12.12
C SER A 210 2.41 -2.18 -11.04
N ALA A 211 1.14 -2.41 -11.38
CA ALA A 211 0.12 -2.66 -10.37
C ALA A 211 0.33 -4.04 -9.74
N ALA A 212 0.29 -4.13 -8.42
CA ALA A 212 0.35 -5.39 -7.69
C ALA A 212 -0.78 -5.48 -6.66
N GLY A 213 -1.30 -6.69 -6.45
CA GLY A 213 -2.36 -6.98 -5.50
C GLY A 213 -1.86 -7.80 -4.30
N LEU A 214 -2.37 -7.48 -3.10
CA LEU A 214 -2.26 -8.26 -1.86
C LEU A 214 -3.66 -8.67 -1.39
N ILE A 215 -3.83 -9.87 -0.82
CA ILE A 215 -5.15 -10.33 -0.33
C ILE A 215 -5.35 -9.87 1.13
N THR A 216 -6.50 -9.30 1.49
CA THR A 216 -6.67 -8.54 2.75
C THR A 216 -8.07 -8.61 3.35
N GLY A 217 -8.18 -8.12 4.59
CA GLY A 217 -9.44 -7.68 5.22
C GLY A 217 -9.55 -8.10 6.68
N ILE A 218 -10.78 -8.26 7.15
CA ILE A 218 -11.23 -8.13 8.52
C ILE A 218 -11.97 -9.37 9.09
N LEU A 219 -11.48 -9.93 10.20
CA LEU A 219 -12.14 -10.96 11.02
C LEU A 219 -12.85 -10.28 12.20
N ARG A 220 -14.16 -10.46 12.38
CA ARG A 220 -14.89 -9.95 13.55
C ARG A 220 -14.85 -10.96 14.70
N LEU A 221 -14.34 -10.51 15.85
CA LEU A 221 -14.14 -11.28 17.08
C LEU A 221 -15.28 -11.09 18.09
N SER A 222 -15.40 -11.99 19.07
CA SER A 222 -16.21 -11.69 20.26
C SER A 222 -15.55 -10.61 21.13
N GLN A 223 -16.34 -9.97 21.99
CA GLN A 223 -15.83 -8.94 22.91
C GLN A 223 -14.75 -9.47 23.88
N ASN A 224 -14.78 -10.77 24.20
CA ASN A 224 -13.78 -11.44 25.01
C ASN A 224 -12.44 -11.58 24.27
N GLU A 225 -12.48 -12.08 23.03
CA GLU A 225 -11.28 -12.28 22.22
C GLU A 225 -10.64 -10.93 21.84
N THR A 226 -11.43 -9.93 21.48
CA THR A 226 -10.94 -8.55 21.34
C THR A 226 -10.25 -8.06 22.61
N SER A 227 -10.79 -8.35 23.80
CA SER A 227 -10.18 -7.89 25.05
C SER A 227 -8.81 -8.55 25.31
N GLN A 228 -8.60 -9.79 24.85
CA GLN A 228 -7.30 -10.47 24.90
C GLN A 228 -6.34 -9.90 23.84
N LEU A 229 -6.83 -9.70 22.61
CA LEU A 229 -6.04 -9.23 21.46
C LEU A 229 -5.78 -7.72 21.43
N ARG A 230 -6.54 -6.88 22.13
CA ARG A 230 -6.40 -5.40 22.10
C ARG A 230 -5.05 -4.90 22.60
N SER A 231 -4.36 -5.66 23.45
CA SER A 231 -2.99 -5.34 23.90
C SER A 231 -1.90 -5.83 22.95
N ALA A 232 -2.25 -6.63 21.94
CA ALA A 232 -1.31 -7.29 21.06
C ALA A 232 -0.53 -6.27 20.20
N PRO A 233 0.67 -6.64 19.73
CA PRO A 233 1.38 -5.88 18.72
C PRO A 233 0.80 -6.12 17.32
N ALA A 234 1.01 -5.19 16.39
CA ALA A 234 0.99 -5.52 14.97
C ALA A 234 2.08 -6.56 14.70
N PHE A 235 1.72 -7.75 14.21
CA PHE A 235 2.64 -8.88 14.07
C PHE A 235 2.84 -9.17 12.59
N LEU A 236 3.90 -8.56 12.04
CA LEU A 236 4.38 -8.78 10.69
C LEU A 236 5.31 -9.97 10.67
N ILE A 237 5.25 -10.71 9.57
CA ILE A 237 5.77 -12.05 9.57
C ILE A 237 6.16 -12.34 8.08
N ALA A 238 7.48 -12.46 7.80
CA ALA A 238 8.04 -12.93 6.51
C ALA A 238 8.99 -14.18 6.54
N GLY A 239 8.48 -15.42 6.44
CA GLY A 239 9.14 -16.72 6.20
C GLY A 239 8.20 -17.93 6.48
N GLY A 240 8.73 -19.11 6.82
CA GLY A 240 7.91 -20.25 7.27
C GLY A 240 6.96 -20.82 6.21
N LYS A 241 5.67 -21.01 6.54
CA LYS A 241 4.65 -21.62 5.65
C LYS A 241 3.97 -20.63 4.68
N SER A 242 4.45 -19.39 4.52
CA SER A 242 3.53 -18.26 4.30
C SER A 242 4.18 -16.90 3.85
N GLN A 243 3.43 -15.80 3.51
CA GLN A 243 3.87 -14.35 3.58
C GLN A 243 2.78 -13.29 3.98
N GLY A 244 2.90 -12.47 5.05
CA GLY A 244 1.83 -11.52 5.51
C GLY A 244 1.94 -10.88 6.93
N ALA A 245 0.83 -10.40 7.51
CA ALA A 245 0.78 -9.77 8.85
C ALA A 245 -0.62 -9.69 9.51
N ILE A 246 -0.73 -9.71 10.87
CA ILE A 246 -1.91 -9.23 11.64
C ILE A 246 -1.75 -7.78 12.12
N ILE A 247 -2.89 -7.09 12.21
CA ILE A 247 -3.08 -5.83 12.93
C ILE A 247 -4.14 -6.05 14.04
N PRO A 248 -3.84 -5.74 15.32
CA PRO A 248 -4.72 -5.92 16.47
C PRO A 248 -6.10 -5.29 16.32
N PRO A 249 -7.12 -5.78 17.05
CA PRO A 249 -8.48 -5.42 16.77
C PRO A 249 -8.83 -3.98 17.17
N ASN A 250 -9.65 -3.34 16.33
CA ASN A 250 -10.12 -1.97 16.51
C ASN A 250 -11.24 -1.86 17.58
N THR A 251 -11.91 -0.71 17.62
CA THR A 251 -13.04 -0.45 18.54
C THR A 251 -14.32 -1.23 18.21
N GLU A 252 -14.44 -1.74 17.00
CA GLU A 252 -15.60 -2.44 16.43
C GLU A 252 -15.44 -3.98 16.45
N ASN A 253 -14.47 -4.48 17.25
CA ASN A 253 -14.10 -5.89 17.42
C ASN A 253 -13.54 -6.58 16.16
N GLU A 254 -13.00 -5.78 15.23
CA GLU A 254 -12.50 -6.23 13.94
C GLU A 254 -10.98 -6.37 13.96
N LEU A 255 -10.43 -7.49 13.48
CA LEU A 255 -9.00 -7.84 13.40
C LEU A 255 -8.56 -7.89 11.91
N LYS A 256 -7.64 -7.03 11.47
CA LYS A 256 -7.21 -6.97 10.06
C LYS A 256 -6.01 -7.87 9.87
N ILE A 257 -5.99 -8.61 8.76
CA ILE A 257 -4.87 -9.49 8.45
C ILE A 257 -4.62 -9.56 6.92
N THR A 258 -3.35 -9.52 6.51
CA THR A 258 -2.89 -9.25 5.14
C THR A 258 -2.03 -10.39 4.55
N CYS A 259 -2.17 -10.64 3.26
CA CYS A 259 -1.39 -11.58 2.45
C CYS A 259 -0.38 -10.84 1.60
N ASP A 260 0.85 -10.79 2.08
CA ASP A 260 2.00 -10.15 1.43
C ASP A 260 2.61 -11.05 0.32
N ILE A 261 1.92 -12.09 -0.16
CA ILE A 261 2.32 -12.83 -1.38
C ILE A 261 1.69 -12.14 -2.59
N SER A 262 2.38 -11.14 -3.12
CA SER A 262 1.87 -10.31 -4.21
C SER A 262 1.69 -11.04 -5.55
N PHE A 263 0.89 -10.42 -6.42
CA PHE A 263 0.62 -10.87 -7.79
C PHE A 263 0.30 -9.67 -8.70
N THR A 264 0.55 -9.82 -10.00
CA THR A 264 0.12 -8.90 -11.07
C THR A 264 -1.22 -9.33 -11.66
N ASN A 265 -1.83 -8.46 -12.48
CA ASN A 265 -2.95 -8.81 -13.36
C ASN A 265 -2.70 -8.19 -14.74
N THR A 266 -1.83 -8.85 -15.51
CA THR A 266 -1.34 -8.34 -16.79
C THR A 266 -2.37 -8.56 -17.89
N VAL A 267 -3.02 -7.49 -18.32
CA VAL A 267 -4.08 -7.51 -19.36
C VAL A 267 -3.66 -6.72 -20.60
N GLU A 268 -4.19 -7.10 -21.75
CA GLU A 268 -4.07 -6.29 -22.97
C GLU A 268 -5.03 -5.11 -22.88
N ILE A 269 -4.51 -3.89 -23.07
CA ILE A 269 -5.30 -2.66 -22.91
C ILE A 269 -5.52 -1.92 -24.24
N PHE A 270 -4.57 -2.02 -25.17
CA PHE A 270 -4.66 -1.46 -26.51
C PHE A 270 -3.62 -2.12 -27.44
N SER A 271 -4.04 -2.76 -28.52
CA SER A 271 -3.16 -3.20 -29.63
C SER A 271 -1.84 -3.88 -29.20
N LYS A 272 -1.90 -4.91 -28.36
CA LYS A 272 -0.75 -5.64 -27.76
C LYS A 272 0.11 -4.85 -26.76
N ALA A 273 -0.32 -3.66 -26.31
CA ALA A 273 0.18 -3.07 -25.08
C ALA A 273 -0.40 -3.85 -23.89
N TYR A 274 0.48 -4.45 -23.08
CA TYR A 274 0.12 -5.18 -21.87
C TYR A 274 0.52 -4.37 -20.64
N VAL A 275 -0.39 -4.22 -19.68
CA VAL A 275 -0.11 -3.58 -18.38
C VAL A 275 -0.71 -4.42 -17.26
N SER A 276 -0.02 -4.46 -16.11
CA SER A 276 -0.68 -4.90 -14.88
C SER A 276 -1.58 -3.77 -14.37
N MET A 277 -2.84 -4.07 -14.11
CA MET A 277 -3.82 -3.14 -13.57
C MET A 277 -4.88 -3.87 -12.72
N PRO A 278 -5.56 -3.19 -11.78
CA PRO A 278 -6.68 -3.77 -11.06
C PRO A 278 -7.80 -4.25 -12.01
N PRO A 279 -8.55 -5.31 -11.67
CA PRO A 279 -9.61 -5.85 -12.53
C PRO A 279 -10.75 -4.84 -12.70
N GLU A 280 -11.36 -4.79 -13.89
CA GLU A 280 -12.52 -3.89 -14.11
C GLU A 280 -13.81 -4.47 -13.48
N ASP A 281 -13.95 -5.79 -13.40
CA ASP A 281 -14.97 -6.47 -12.60
C ASP A 281 -14.37 -7.16 -11.36
N TYR A 282 -14.33 -6.41 -10.26
CA TYR A 282 -13.95 -6.92 -8.95
C TYR A 282 -14.90 -8.01 -8.41
N MET A 283 -16.20 -7.95 -8.72
CA MET A 283 -17.19 -8.85 -8.11
C MET A 283 -17.07 -10.28 -8.66
N SER A 284 -16.98 -10.42 -9.98
CA SER A 284 -16.72 -11.73 -10.60
C SER A 284 -15.33 -12.25 -10.20
N THR A 285 -14.32 -11.37 -10.14
CA THR A 285 -12.98 -11.72 -9.70
C THR A 285 -12.96 -12.29 -8.26
N TYR A 286 -13.57 -11.58 -7.30
CA TYR A 286 -13.60 -12.01 -5.90
C TYR A 286 -14.46 -13.27 -5.69
N SER A 287 -15.55 -13.43 -6.46
CA SER A 287 -16.36 -14.65 -6.46
C SER A 287 -15.53 -15.89 -6.85
N ILE A 288 -14.84 -15.81 -7.99
CA ILE A 288 -13.96 -16.89 -8.50
C ILE A 288 -12.82 -17.19 -7.52
N LEU A 289 -12.15 -16.15 -7.01
CA LEU A 289 -10.99 -16.30 -6.14
C LEU A 289 -11.33 -16.56 -4.67
N SER A 290 -12.60 -16.47 -4.28
CA SER A 290 -13.07 -16.54 -2.89
C SER A 290 -12.44 -17.67 -2.06
N ALA A 291 -12.30 -18.87 -2.61
CA ALA A 291 -11.70 -20.02 -1.93
C ALA A 291 -10.15 -19.97 -1.86
N GLU A 292 -9.47 -19.55 -2.93
CA GLU A 292 -8.01 -19.36 -2.95
C GLU A 292 -7.61 -18.27 -1.97
N MET A 293 -8.32 -17.14 -2.02
CA MET A 293 -8.29 -16.09 -1.03
C MET A 293 -8.47 -16.75 0.35
N ASN A 294 -9.67 -17.22 0.73
CA ASN A 294 -9.97 -17.71 2.08
C ASN A 294 -8.94 -18.71 2.66
N ARG A 295 -8.26 -19.51 1.82
CA ARG A 295 -7.20 -20.44 2.22
C ARG A 295 -5.83 -19.78 2.46
N ALA A 296 -5.31 -19.02 1.49
CA ALA A 296 -4.04 -18.27 1.66
C ALA A 296 -4.15 -17.33 2.87
N LEU A 297 -5.36 -16.79 3.03
CA LEU A 297 -5.85 -16.10 4.20
C LEU A 297 -5.78 -16.98 5.47
N ALA A 298 -6.60 -18.04 5.60
CA ALA A 298 -6.75 -18.82 6.84
C ALA A 298 -5.46 -19.45 7.40
N THR A 299 -4.45 -19.68 6.55
CA THR A 299 -3.16 -20.30 6.88
C THR A 299 -2.44 -19.63 8.07
N VAL A 300 -2.80 -18.39 8.43
CA VAL A 300 -1.91 -17.53 9.26
C VAL A 300 -2.55 -16.77 10.40
N ARG A 301 -3.84 -16.52 10.34
CA ARG A 301 -4.68 -16.64 11.52
C ARG A 301 -4.21 -17.87 12.34
N GLU A 302 -3.86 -18.96 11.66
CA GLU A 302 -3.24 -20.16 12.24
C GLU A 302 -1.72 -20.05 12.53
N SER A 303 -0.88 -19.58 11.60
CA SER A 303 0.57 -19.40 11.84
C SER A 303 0.96 -18.29 12.87
N ILE A 304 0.07 -17.35 13.21
CA ILE A 304 0.30 -16.32 14.25
C ILE A 304 -0.48 -16.63 15.53
N LEU A 305 -1.80 -16.85 15.43
CA LEU A 305 -2.68 -17.01 16.60
C LEU A 305 -2.94 -18.49 16.95
N GLY A 306 -2.45 -19.42 16.13
CA GLY A 306 -2.77 -20.83 16.25
C GLY A 306 -4.20 -21.15 15.81
N ASP A 307 -4.63 -22.34 16.17
CA ASP A 307 -5.96 -22.88 15.91
C ASP A 307 -7.09 -22.19 16.69
N GLY A 308 -6.78 -21.34 17.68
CA GLY A 308 -7.77 -20.73 18.57
C GLY A 308 -8.86 -19.92 17.87
N THR A 309 -8.55 -19.30 16.72
CA THR A 309 -9.52 -18.54 15.92
C THR A 309 -10.04 -19.31 14.69
N ARG A 310 -9.79 -20.63 14.55
CA ARG A 310 -10.17 -21.43 13.36
C ARG A 310 -11.64 -21.34 12.95
N ASN A 311 -12.53 -21.31 13.93
CA ASN A 311 -13.98 -21.32 13.72
C ASN A 311 -14.54 -19.95 13.29
N HIS A 312 -13.71 -18.90 13.27
CA HIS A 312 -14.13 -17.61 12.76
C HIS A 312 -14.18 -17.64 11.25
N HIS A 313 -15.37 -17.39 10.72
CA HIS A 313 -15.53 -16.92 9.35
C HIS A 313 -15.09 -15.45 9.25
N PHE A 314 -15.11 -14.98 8.02
CA PHE A 314 -14.71 -13.66 7.58
C PHE A 314 -15.84 -13.14 6.63
N GLU A 315 -15.88 -11.86 6.20
CA GLU A 315 -17.04 -11.23 5.49
C GLU A 315 -17.00 -11.23 3.90
N ASP A 316 -16.35 -10.30 3.16
CA ASP A 316 -16.05 -10.40 1.68
C ASP A 316 -14.53 -10.18 1.27
N CYS A 317 -13.81 -11.07 0.57
CA CYS A 317 -12.33 -10.96 0.41
C CYS A 317 -11.85 -9.76 -0.44
N ARG A 318 -11.02 -8.84 0.10
CA ARG A 318 -10.46 -7.72 -0.70
C ARG A 318 -9.06 -8.02 -1.26
N ILE A 319 -8.82 -7.61 -2.51
CA ILE A 319 -7.48 -7.35 -3.03
C ILE A 319 -7.16 -5.87 -2.80
N CYS A 320 -6.14 -5.59 -2.00
CA CYS A 320 -5.54 -4.27 -1.87
C CYS A 320 -4.53 -4.09 -3.03
N TRP A 321 -4.75 -3.08 -3.88
CA TRP A 321 -3.90 -2.78 -5.03
C TRP A 321 -3.02 -1.55 -4.76
N ASP A 322 -1.72 -1.68 -5.00
CA ASP A 322 -0.76 -0.56 -5.03
C ASP A 322 0.08 -0.63 -6.31
N ALA A 323 0.85 0.41 -6.59
CA ALA A 323 1.83 0.44 -7.67
C ALA A 323 3.24 0.24 -7.12
N ILE A 324 3.88 -0.85 -7.53
CA ILE A 324 5.23 -1.24 -7.10
C ILE A 324 6.27 -0.86 -8.15
N THR A 325 7.36 -0.25 -7.70
CA THR A 325 8.56 0.04 -8.52
C THR A 325 9.61 -1.06 -8.32
N PRO A 326 10.51 -1.32 -9.29
CA PRO A 326 11.53 -2.38 -9.18
C PRO A 326 12.48 -2.23 -7.98
N ASP A 327 12.81 -0.99 -7.61
CA ASP A 327 13.65 -0.64 -6.45
C ASP A 327 12.83 -0.42 -5.16
N GLN A 328 11.51 -0.34 -5.28
CA GLN A 328 10.55 0.03 -4.24
C GLN A 328 10.72 1.47 -3.70
N ASP A 329 11.30 2.37 -4.48
CA ASP A 329 11.30 3.82 -4.22
C ASP A 329 10.13 4.53 -4.91
N PHE A 330 9.65 5.64 -4.33
CA PHE A 330 8.56 6.43 -4.91
C PHE A 330 8.92 7.02 -6.29
N ILE A 331 7.91 7.43 -7.03
CA ILE A 331 8.03 8.29 -8.22
C ILE A 331 7.34 9.60 -7.90
N ILE A 332 8.12 10.66 -7.65
CA ILE A 332 7.66 12.01 -7.30
C ILE A 332 8.49 12.97 -8.15
N SER A 333 8.01 13.24 -9.37
CA SER A 333 8.74 14.08 -10.34
C SER A 333 7.81 14.71 -11.38
N ALA A 334 8.29 15.77 -12.04
CA ALA A 334 7.76 16.16 -13.35
C ALA A 334 7.95 15.03 -14.37
N HIS A 335 7.09 14.98 -15.39
CA HIS A 335 7.22 14.03 -16.48
C HIS A 335 8.23 14.56 -17.53
N PRO A 336 9.33 13.86 -17.81
CA PRO A 336 10.45 14.44 -18.58
C PRO A 336 10.14 14.76 -20.04
N TYR A 337 9.07 14.17 -20.59
CA TYR A 337 8.62 14.40 -21.96
C TYR A 337 7.33 15.25 -22.06
N CYS A 338 6.76 15.73 -20.94
CA CYS A 338 5.47 16.42 -20.96
C CYS A 338 5.43 17.57 -19.93
N ARG A 339 5.30 18.80 -20.42
CA ARG A 339 5.15 20.00 -19.57
C ARG A 339 3.82 19.98 -18.84
N ASN A 340 3.78 20.66 -17.70
CA ASN A 340 2.63 20.75 -16.80
C ASN A 340 2.15 19.40 -16.22
N PHE A 341 2.86 18.30 -16.49
CA PHE A 341 2.50 16.96 -16.06
C PHE A 341 3.47 16.42 -15.01
N PHE A 342 2.91 15.91 -13.92
CA PHE A 342 3.64 15.49 -12.73
C PHE A 342 3.12 14.16 -12.21
N ILE A 343 3.99 13.35 -11.64
CA ILE A 343 3.67 12.01 -11.10
C ILE A 343 3.95 12.00 -9.60
N ALA A 344 3.07 11.36 -8.82
CA ALA A 344 3.23 11.11 -7.39
C ALA A 344 2.69 9.71 -7.04
N THR A 345 3.46 8.66 -7.32
CA THR A 345 3.05 7.24 -7.25
C THR A 345 4.21 6.33 -6.81
N GLY A 346 4.08 5.00 -6.98
CA GLY A 346 5.13 4.04 -6.62
C GLY A 346 5.10 3.63 -5.15
N GLY A 347 3.91 3.57 -4.55
CA GLY A 347 3.74 3.39 -3.11
C GLY A 347 4.30 2.08 -2.54
N SER A 348 4.47 1.08 -3.40
CA SER A 348 5.23 -0.16 -3.14
C SER A 348 4.94 -0.80 -1.77
N PHE A 349 3.65 -0.85 -1.39
CA PHE A 349 3.12 -1.39 -0.14
C PHE A 349 3.73 -0.82 1.15
N HIS A 350 4.24 0.43 1.12
CA HIS A 350 4.80 1.08 2.30
C HIS A 350 4.55 2.59 2.38
N ALA A 351 3.89 3.21 1.40
CA ALA A 351 3.64 4.65 1.36
C ALA A 351 2.74 5.19 2.49
N TRP A 352 1.80 4.41 3.05
CA TRP A 352 0.77 4.96 3.93
C TRP A 352 1.36 5.70 5.14
N LYS A 353 2.40 5.15 5.78
CA LYS A 353 3.06 5.76 6.95
C LYS A 353 3.63 7.15 6.70
N PHE A 354 3.84 7.53 5.43
CA PHE A 354 4.29 8.86 5.02
C PHE A 354 3.13 9.84 4.76
N LEU A 355 1.85 9.43 4.85
CA LEU A 355 0.67 10.28 4.63
C LEU A 355 0.75 11.68 5.31
N PRO A 356 1.25 11.85 6.56
CA PRO A 356 1.37 13.17 7.18
C PRO A 356 2.40 14.10 6.55
N ILE A 357 3.35 13.58 5.76
CA ILE A 357 4.51 14.33 5.24
C ILE A 357 4.72 14.22 3.72
N LEU A 358 4.17 13.22 3.03
CA LEU A 358 4.47 12.97 1.61
C LEU A 358 4.07 14.16 0.71
N GLY A 359 2.95 14.82 1.03
CA GLY A 359 2.48 16.02 0.35
C GLY A 359 3.47 17.21 0.40
N LYS A 360 4.32 17.30 1.44
CA LYS A 360 5.39 18.31 1.52
C LYS A 360 6.38 18.11 0.37
N TYR A 361 6.80 16.87 0.11
CA TYR A 361 7.76 16.54 -0.94
C TYR A 361 7.16 16.72 -2.34
N VAL A 362 5.88 16.40 -2.53
CA VAL A 362 5.14 16.72 -3.77
C VAL A 362 5.11 18.23 -4.03
N VAL A 363 4.82 19.05 -2.99
CA VAL A 363 4.87 20.52 -3.12
C VAL A 363 6.29 21.02 -3.42
N GLN A 364 7.32 20.49 -2.74
CA GLN A 364 8.72 20.85 -3.02
C GLN A 364 9.12 20.51 -4.46
N MET A 365 8.66 19.39 -5.01
CA MET A 365 8.91 18.99 -6.40
C MET A 365 8.22 19.94 -7.40
N LEU A 366 6.98 20.37 -7.14
CA LEU A 366 6.26 21.36 -7.95
C LEU A 366 6.88 22.77 -7.91
N GLU A 367 7.73 23.05 -6.94
CA GLU A 367 8.41 24.34 -6.75
C GLU A 367 9.85 24.38 -7.26
N ASP A 368 10.38 23.25 -7.76
CA ASP A 368 11.82 23.04 -8.00
C ASP A 368 12.69 23.27 -6.73
N ARG A 369 12.17 22.78 -5.59
CA ARG A 369 12.80 22.85 -4.25
C ARG A 369 12.84 21.51 -3.52
N LEU A 370 12.72 20.40 -4.25
CA LEU A 370 12.99 19.07 -3.71
C LEU A 370 14.51 18.93 -3.49
N ASP A 371 14.89 18.21 -2.45
CA ASP A 371 16.31 17.91 -2.20
C ASP A 371 16.93 17.17 -3.42
N PRO A 372 18.14 17.52 -3.89
CA PRO A 372 18.70 16.95 -5.11
C PRO A 372 18.84 15.41 -5.09
N ASP A 373 19.21 14.82 -3.95
CA ASP A 373 19.35 13.37 -3.83
C ASP A 373 17.96 12.70 -3.91
N LEU A 374 16.93 13.30 -3.29
CA LEU A 374 15.54 12.85 -3.41
C LEU A 374 14.98 13.05 -4.83
N ALA A 375 15.32 14.17 -5.49
CA ALA A 375 14.89 14.46 -6.85
C ALA A 375 15.48 13.44 -7.84
N GLN A 376 16.76 13.09 -7.72
CA GLN A 376 17.37 12.01 -8.51
C GLN A 376 16.75 10.64 -8.17
N ARG A 377 16.55 10.35 -6.88
CA ARG A 377 16.03 9.06 -6.39
C ARG A 377 14.57 8.79 -6.72
N TRP A 378 13.76 9.84 -6.88
CA TRP A 378 12.32 9.71 -7.22
C TRP A 378 11.99 10.12 -8.66
N PHE A 379 13.00 10.35 -9.50
CA PHE A 379 12.82 10.70 -10.91
C PHE A 379 12.21 9.55 -11.74
N TRP A 380 11.40 9.92 -12.74
CA TRP A 380 10.75 9.01 -13.70
C TRP A 380 11.74 8.14 -14.51
N ASN A 381 12.84 8.73 -15.00
CA ASN A 381 13.85 8.03 -15.80
C ASN A 381 15.15 7.79 -15.00
N ARG A 382 15.03 7.45 -13.71
CA ARG A 382 16.17 7.00 -12.89
C ARG A 382 16.67 5.62 -13.31
N ASP A 383 17.82 5.21 -12.78
CA ASP A 383 18.26 3.82 -12.84
C ASP A 383 17.51 2.97 -11.79
N PHE A 384 16.79 1.96 -12.27
CA PHE A 384 16.05 0.99 -11.45
C PHE A 384 16.85 -0.30 -11.15
N SER A 385 18.17 -0.31 -11.39
CA SER A 385 19.06 -1.45 -11.08
C SER A 385 19.26 -1.72 -9.58
N ALA A 386 18.78 -0.81 -8.71
CA ALA A 386 18.83 -1.00 -7.27
C ALA A 386 17.92 -2.16 -6.83
N ALA A 387 18.44 -3.06 -6.01
CA ALA A 387 17.66 -4.18 -5.48
C ALA A 387 16.51 -3.68 -4.58
N ALA A 388 15.32 -4.24 -4.81
CA ALA A 388 14.09 -3.98 -4.07
C ALA A 388 14.28 -4.03 -2.54
N ALA A 389 13.72 -3.04 -1.83
CA ALA A 389 13.77 -2.96 -0.37
C ALA A 389 13.23 -4.22 0.35
N ASN A 390 12.22 -4.87 -0.21
CA ASN A 390 11.80 -6.21 0.16
C ASN A 390 11.51 -7.01 -1.11
N GLU A 391 12.54 -7.74 -1.59
CA GLU A 391 12.48 -8.61 -2.78
C GLU A 391 11.24 -9.53 -2.80
N ARG A 392 10.75 -9.94 -1.62
CA ARG A 392 9.60 -10.85 -1.53
C ARG A 392 8.24 -10.19 -1.73
N MET A 393 8.17 -8.85 -1.74
CA MET A 393 6.96 -8.11 -2.15
C MET A 393 6.87 -7.96 -3.68
N MET A 394 7.93 -8.29 -4.42
CA MET A 394 7.88 -8.27 -5.88
C MET A 394 6.95 -9.38 -6.38
N PRO A 395 5.98 -9.06 -7.27
CA PRO A 395 5.00 -10.04 -7.73
C PRO A 395 5.65 -11.12 -8.60
N VAL A 396 5.37 -12.38 -8.26
CA VAL A 396 5.89 -13.59 -8.94
C VAL A 396 4.77 -14.54 -9.38
N ARG A 397 3.52 -14.04 -9.44
CA ARG A 397 2.30 -14.77 -9.81
C ARG A 397 1.37 -13.82 -10.58
N GLU A 398 0.54 -14.36 -11.47
CA GLU A 398 -0.57 -13.62 -12.07
C GLU A 398 -1.90 -13.93 -11.36
N LEU A 399 -2.84 -12.97 -11.38
CA LEU A 399 -4.20 -13.10 -10.86
C LEU A 399 -4.93 -14.33 -11.45
N ARG A 400 -4.68 -14.65 -12.73
CA ARG A 400 -5.23 -15.82 -13.43
C ARG A 400 -4.80 -17.15 -12.81
N ASP A 401 -3.59 -17.21 -12.29
CA ASP A 401 -3.00 -18.45 -11.73
C ASP A 401 -3.70 -18.80 -10.39
N LEU A 402 -4.16 -17.78 -9.66
CA LEU A 402 -4.90 -17.93 -8.41
C LEU A 402 -6.26 -18.63 -8.60
N ALA A 403 -6.88 -18.49 -9.77
CA ALA A 403 -8.10 -19.22 -10.12
C ALA A 403 -7.83 -20.67 -10.58
N SER A 404 -6.61 -20.96 -11.04
CA SER A 404 -6.26 -22.19 -11.77
C SER A 404 -6.16 -23.45 -10.89
N ASN A 405 -6.40 -23.33 -9.58
CA ASN A 405 -6.64 -24.47 -8.68
C ASN A 405 -8.04 -25.10 -8.84
N GLN A 406 -8.90 -24.58 -9.74
CA GLN A 406 -10.10 -25.29 -10.20
C GLN A 406 -9.79 -26.11 -11.47
N VAL A 407 -10.23 -27.37 -11.46
CA VAL A 407 -10.03 -28.30 -12.58
C VAL A 407 -10.91 -27.91 -13.76
N PHE A 408 -10.30 -27.38 -14.82
CA PHE A 408 -10.90 -27.36 -16.15
C PHE A 408 -10.65 -28.70 -16.84
N SER A 409 -11.61 -29.60 -16.72
CA SER A 409 -11.67 -30.82 -17.53
C SER A 409 -12.14 -30.48 -18.94
N SER A 410 -11.22 -30.61 -19.91
CA SER A 410 -11.42 -30.82 -21.36
C SER A 410 -12.68 -30.22 -22.01
#